data_AF-A0A3N4D903-F1
#
_entry.id   AF-A0A3N4D903-F1
#
_cell.length_a   1.000
_cell.length_b   1.000
_cell.length_c   1.000
_cell.angle_alpha   90.00
_cell.angle_beta   90.00
_cell.angle_gamma   90.00
#
_symmetry.space_group_name_H-M   'P 1'
#
loop_
_entity.id
_entity.type
_entity.pdbx_description
1 polymer ?
#
loop_
_entity_poly.entity_id
_entity_poly.type
_entity_poly.pdbx_seq_one_letter_code
_entity_poly.pdbx_strand_id
1 'polypeptide(L)'
;MKRIEFHYTPKHASWLNMVEIEIGVMNRQCLDRRIATWDDLRLSLTAWETARNSENARIKWMFDVDNARLKLNRAYKLLNSQN
;
A
#
# COMPACT_ATOMS: atom_id res chain seq x y z
N MET A 1 -12.43 24.00 9.13
CA MET A 1 -11.77 23.38 7.96
C MET A 1 -10.57 22.59 8.45
N LYS A 2 -10.46 21.28 8.16
CA LYS A 2 -9.23 20.52 8.47
C LYS A 2 -8.21 20.82 7.38
N ARG A 3 -6.98 21.17 7.79
CA ARG A 3 -5.85 21.39 6.88
C ARG A 3 -5.42 20.04 6.30
N ILE A 4 -5.24 19.97 4.98
CA ILE A 4 -4.67 18.79 4.31
C ILE A 4 -3.16 18.79 4.60
N GLU A 5 -2.65 17.66 5.09
CA GLU A 5 -1.22 17.41 5.26
C GLU A 5 -0.77 16.33 4.27
N PHE A 6 0.31 16.62 3.54
CA PHE A 6 0.87 15.70 2.56
C PHE A 6 2.03 14.93 3.18
N HIS A 7 1.95 13.61 3.16
CA HIS A 7 3.05 12.73 3.53
C HIS A 7 3.61 12.09 2.26
N TYR A 8 4.89 12.31 1.99
CA TYR A 8 5.56 11.78 0.80
C TYR A 8 6.19 10.43 1.09
N THR A 9 5.99 9.46 0.19
CA THR A 9 6.64 8.15 0.26
C THR A 9 8.13 8.26 -0.11
N PRO A 10 9.05 7.59 0.61
CA PRO A 10 10.47 7.59 0.25
C PRO A 10 10.71 6.93 -1.12
N LYS A 11 11.64 7.48 -1.92
CA LYS A 11 11.93 7.05 -3.30
C LYS A 11 12.28 5.57 -3.46
N HIS A 12 12.89 4.96 -2.45
CA HIS A 12 13.33 3.55 -2.48
C HIS A 12 12.61 2.68 -1.44
N ALA A 13 11.41 3.08 -1.02
CA ALA A 13 10.59 2.35 -0.05
C ALA A 13 9.16 2.12 -0.57
N SER A 14 9.05 1.72 -1.84
CA SER A 14 7.76 1.50 -2.49
C SER A 14 6.93 0.40 -1.81
N TRP A 15 7.57 -0.51 -1.06
CA TRP A 15 6.91 -1.49 -0.19
C TRP A 15 6.10 -0.88 0.97
N LEU A 16 6.25 0.42 1.26
CA LEU A 16 5.41 1.19 2.18
C LEU A 16 4.31 2.00 1.46
N ASN A 17 4.27 1.97 0.12
CA ASN A 17 3.29 2.72 -0.65
C ASN A 17 1.92 2.02 -0.59
N MET A 18 0.97 2.67 0.08
CA MET A 18 -0.40 2.18 0.24
C MET A 18 -1.11 1.89 -1.09
N VAL A 19 -0.87 2.72 -2.11
CA VAL A 19 -1.50 2.55 -3.43
C VAL A 19 -0.97 1.30 -4.13
N GLU A 20 0.34 1.07 -4.11
CA GLU A 20 0.95 -0.12 -4.70
C GLU A 20 0.49 -1.40 -4.00
N ILE A 21 0.34 -1.37 -2.68
CA ILE A 21 -0.19 -2.50 -1.90
C ILE A 21 -1.62 -2.83 -2.35
N GLU A 22 -2.52 -1.84 -2.42
CA GLU A 22 -3.91 -2.06 -2.83
C GLU A 22 -4.02 -2.54 -4.29
N ILE A 23 -3.20 -2.01 -5.21
CA ILE A 23 -3.12 -2.52 -6.58
C ILE A 23 -2.69 -3.99 -6.58
N GLY A 24 -1.72 -4.38 -5.75
CA GLY A 24 -1.31 -5.78 -5.61
C GLY A 24 -2.43 -6.68 -5.09
N VAL A 25 -3.27 -6.18 -4.18
CA VAL A 25 -4.44 -6.92 -3.69
C VAL A 25 -5.51 -7.03 -4.78
N MET A 26 -5.83 -5.94 -5.48
CA MET A 26 -6.74 -5.92 -6.63
C MET A 26 -6.31 -6.93 -7.69
N ASN A 27 -5.02 -6.96 -8.03
CA ASN A 27 -4.49 -7.89 -9.01
C ASN A 27 -4.74 -9.34 -8.60
N ARG A 28 -4.44 -9.71 -7.35
CA ARG A 28 -4.63 -11.08 -6.86
C ARG A 28 -6.09 -11.47 -6.69
N GLN A 29 -6.96 -10.54 -6.30
CA GLN A 29 -8.34 -10.88 -5.95
C GLN A 29 -9.33 -10.71 -7.11
N CYS A 30 -9.07 -9.78 -8.03
CA CYS A 30 -10.00 -9.42 -9.10
C CYS A 30 -9.44 -9.75 -10.49
N LEU A 31 -8.14 -9.50 -10.71
CA LEU A 31 -7.53 -9.53 -12.04
C LEU A 31 -6.66 -10.76 -12.31
N ASP A 32 -6.59 -11.74 -11.39
CA ASP A 32 -5.84 -12.99 -11.56
C ASP A 32 -6.58 -13.98 -12.48
N ARG A 33 -7.14 -13.46 -13.57
CA ARG A 33 -7.91 -14.19 -14.58
C ARG A 33 -7.96 -13.40 -15.87
N ARG A 34 -8.17 -14.11 -16.98
CA ARG A 34 -8.40 -13.45 -18.28
C ARG A 34 -9.80 -12.83 -18.31
N ILE A 35 -9.87 -11.56 -18.70
CA ILE A 35 -11.13 -10.82 -18.89
C ILE A 35 -11.17 -10.38 -20.36
N ALA A 36 -12.24 -10.76 -21.05
CA ALA A 36 -12.30 -10.67 -22.52
C ALA A 36 -12.60 -9.26 -23.03
N THR A 37 -13.36 -8.47 -22.26
CA THR A 37 -13.83 -7.15 -22.68
C THR A 37 -13.52 -6.07 -21.65
N TRP A 38 -13.50 -4.82 -22.11
CA TRP A 38 -13.34 -3.67 -21.23
C TRP A 38 -14.52 -3.48 -20.29
N ASP A 39 -15.73 -3.84 -20.72
CA ASP A 39 -16.93 -3.68 -19.90
C ASP A 39 -16.97 -4.70 -18.77
N ASP A 40 -16.59 -5.95 -19.04
CA ASP A 40 -16.43 -6.99 -18.01
C ASP A 40 -15.34 -6.60 -17.00
N LEU A 41 -14.26 -5.97 -17.46
CA LEU A 41 -13.19 -5.49 -16.61
C LEU A 41 -13.69 -4.40 -15.67
N ARG A 42 -14.39 -3.39 -16.20
CA ARG A 42 -14.97 -2.30 -15.39
C ARG A 42 -15.97 -2.84 -14.37
N LEU A 43 -16.86 -3.74 -14.79
CA LEU A 43 -17.84 -4.33 -13.89
C LEU A 43 -17.17 -5.09 -12.74
N SER A 44 -16.14 -5.87 -13.07
CA SER A 44 -15.38 -6.64 -12.08
C SER A 44 -14.67 -5.72 -11.07
N LEU A 45 -14.02 -4.66 -11.56
CA LEU A 45 -13.33 -3.68 -10.72
C LEU A 45 -14.30 -2.93 -9.79
N THR A 46 -15.43 -2.45 -10.31
CA THR A 46 -16.45 -1.75 -9.52
C THR A 46 -17.03 -2.65 -8.44
N ALA A 47 -17.31 -3.92 -8.77
CA ALA A 47 -17.83 -4.88 -7.80
C ALA A 47 -16.79 -5.17 -6.69
N TRP A 48 -15.52 -5.36 -7.07
CA TRP A 48 -14.43 -5.56 -6.11
C TRP A 48 -14.20 -4.36 -5.20
N GLU A 49 -14.19 -3.14 -5.75
CA GLU A 49 -14.06 -1.90 -4.98
C GLU A 49 -15.21 -1.74 -3.98
N THR A 50 -16.44 -1.96 -4.44
CA THR A 50 -17.64 -1.88 -3.58
C THR A 50 -17.56 -2.86 -2.42
N ALA A 51 -17.15 -4.11 -2.70
CA ALA A 51 -16.95 -5.12 -1.67
C ALA A 51 -15.89 -4.70 -0.65
N ARG A 52 -14.68 -4.32 -1.08
CA ARG A 52 -13.61 -3.85 -0.18
C ARG A 52 -14.04 -2.68 0.69
N ASN A 53 -14.72 -1.70 0.10
CA ASN A 53 -15.20 -0.52 0.79
C ASN A 53 -16.25 -0.90 1.85
N SER A 54 -17.17 -1.81 1.52
CA SER A 54 -18.17 -2.31 2.47
C SER A 54 -17.55 -3.07 3.64
N GLU A 55 -16.47 -3.83 3.37
CA GLU A 55 -15.69 -4.53 4.40
C GLU A 55 -14.84 -3.57 5.26
N ASN A 56 -14.75 -2.29 4.88
CA ASN A 56 -13.82 -1.33 5.46
C ASN A 56 -12.40 -1.91 5.51
N ALA A 57 -11.98 -2.60 4.44
CA ALA A 57 -10.71 -3.29 4.40
C ALA A 57 -9.54 -2.32 4.69
N ARG A 58 -8.63 -2.72 5.57
CA ARG A 58 -7.46 -1.91 5.95
C ARG A 58 -6.17 -2.68 5.71
N ILE A 59 -5.11 -1.95 5.41
CA ILE A 59 -3.77 -2.51 5.45
C ILE A 59 -3.41 -2.84 6.91
N LYS A 60 -3.20 -4.12 7.18
CA LYS A 60 -2.60 -4.57 8.44
C LYS A 60 -1.09 -4.36 8.35
N TRP A 61 -0.62 -3.22 8.86
CA TRP A 61 0.80 -2.93 8.94
C TRP A 61 1.48 -3.89 9.91
N MET A 62 2.39 -4.72 9.39
CA MET A 62 3.19 -5.65 10.19
C MET A 62 4.63 -5.15 10.44
N PHE A 63 5.01 -4.04 9.81
CA PHE A 63 6.32 -3.43 9.98
C PHE A 63 6.16 -2.12 10.76
N ASP A 64 6.27 -2.23 12.07
CA ASP A 64 6.21 -1.09 12.99
C ASP A 64 7.58 -0.42 13.17
N VAL A 65 7.59 0.65 13.97
CA VAL A 65 8.79 1.45 14.26
C VAL A 65 9.86 0.63 14.96
N ASP A 66 9.48 -0.30 15.83
CA ASP A 66 10.43 -1.12 16.57
C ASP A 66 11.12 -2.12 15.64
N ASN A 67 10.35 -2.79 14.78
CA ASN A 67 10.88 -3.61 13.71
C ASN A 67 11.77 -2.81 12.75
N ALA A 68 11.41 -1.56 12.44
CA ALA A 68 12.26 -0.67 11.65
C ALA A 68 13.59 -0.38 12.32
N ARG A 69 13.58 -0.07 13.63
CA ARG A 69 14.81 0.21 14.41
C ARG A 69 15.72 -1.01 14.50
N LEU A 70 15.15 -2.20 14.62
CA LEU A 70 15.91 -3.45 14.62
C LEU A 70 16.50 -3.74 13.24
N LYS A 71 15.65 -3.77 12.20
CA LYS A 71 16.06 -4.14 10.83
C LYS A 71 17.00 -3.13 10.18
N LEU A 72 16.77 -1.84 10.40
CA LEU A 72 17.54 -0.74 9.80
C LEU A 72 18.58 -0.15 10.76
N ASN A 73 18.94 -0.86 11.83
CA ASN A 73 19.85 -0.38 12.87
C ASN A 73 21.15 0.23 12.30
N ARG A 74 21.76 -0.41 11.29
CA ARG A 74 22.98 0.07 10.63
C ARG A 74 22.77 1.44 9.97
N ALA A 75 21.65 1.64 9.28
CA ALA A 75 21.33 2.92 8.64
C ALA A 75 21.10 4.02 9.69
N TYR A 76 20.41 3.72 10.78
CA TYR A 76 20.23 4.66 11.90
C TYR A 76 21.56 5.05 12.54
N LYS A 77 22.47 4.09 12.76
CA LYS A 77 23.81 4.38 13.31
C LYS A 77 24.60 5.34 12.43
N LEU A 78 24.58 5.12 11.11
CA LEU A 78 25.27 6.00 10.15
C LEU A 78 24.69 7.41 10.17
N LEU A 79 23.37 7.56 10.17
CA LEU A 79 22.70 8.86 10.26
C LEU A 79 23.03 9.60 11.57
N ASN A 80 23.01 8.91 12.70
CA ASN A 80 23.29 9.51 14.00
C ASN A 80 24.77 9.88 14.19
N SER A 81 25.70 9.22 13.49
CA SER A 81 27.13 9.55 13.53
C SER A 81 27.54 10.74 12.65
N GLN A 82 26.62 11.23 11.81
CA GLN A 82 26.84 12.38 10.93
C GLN A 82 26.28 13.69 11.48
N ASN A 83 25.63 13.65 12.65
CA ASN A 83 25.15 14.80 13.43
C ASN A 83 26.00 14.97 14.69
#